data_AF-A0A7J8ALX3-F1
#
_entry.id   AF-A0A7J8ALX3-F1
#
_cell.length_a   1.000
_cell.length_b   1.000
_cell.length_c   1.000
_cell.angle_alpha   90.00
_cell.angle_beta   90.00
_cell.angle_gamma   90.00
#
_symmetry.space_group_name_H-M   'P 1'
#
loop_
_entity.id
_entity.type
_entity.pdbx_description
1 polymer ?
#
loop_
_entity_poly.entity_id
_entity_poly.type
_entity_poly.pdbx_seq_one_letter_code
_entity_poly.pdbx_strand_id
1 'polypeptide(L)'
;MANVQDKERILQASRERRKVTYKGSPIRLSNDFTTETHQARKEWTEIYKVMQSKGLNPRILYPARLSFKIEGEIRSFTDKKKAKGVYHHQASNTRNAKGTGVKRRNKKLRKKTATQKKKWLQTSTFQ
;
A
#
# COMPACT_ATOMS: atom_id res chain seq x y z
N MET A 1 26.14 -23.50 -23.83
CA MET A 1 25.48 -22.76 -22.74
C MET A 1 24.20 -22.15 -23.30
N ALA A 2 23.03 -22.45 -22.74
CA ALA A 2 21.77 -21.89 -23.24
C ALA A 2 21.75 -20.36 -23.04
N ASN A 3 21.37 -19.60 -24.07
CA ASN A 3 21.31 -18.15 -24.03
C ASN A 3 20.32 -17.67 -22.96
N VAL A 4 20.76 -16.71 -22.12
CA VAL A 4 19.91 -16.08 -21.09
C VAL A 4 18.68 -15.41 -21.73
N GLN A 5 18.86 -14.84 -22.92
CA GLN A 5 17.78 -14.20 -23.69
C GLN A 5 16.66 -15.18 -24.06
N ASP A 6 16.99 -16.43 -24.40
CA ASP A 6 15.98 -17.42 -24.77
C ASP A 6 15.17 -17.87 -23.55
N LYS A 7 15.82 -18.01 -22.38
CA LYS A 7 15.14 -18.28 -21.11
C LYS A 7 14.14 -17.17 -20.75
N GLU A 8 14.54 -15.91 -20.90
CA GLU A 8 13.67 -14.75 -20.65
C GLU A 8 12.48 -14.71 -21.61
N ARG A 9 12.70 -14.98 -22.91
CA ARG A 9 11.64 -15.05 -23.92
C ARG A 9 10.62 -16.15 -23.62
N ILE A 10 11.07 -17.35 -23.22
CA ILE A 10 10.18 -18.46 -22.86
C ILE A 10 9.32 -18.09 -21.64
N LEU A 11 9.92 -17.49 -20.62
CA LEU A 11 9.19 -17.05 -19.42
C LEU A 11 8.19 -15.92 -19.73
N GLN A 12 8.55 -15.01 -20.63
CA GLN A 12 7.66 -13.94 -21.09
C GLN A 12 6.47 -14.52 -21.85
N ALA A 13 6.70 -15.40 -22.83
CA ALA A 13 5.65 -16.09 -23.57
C ALA A 13 4.72 -16.91 -22.66
N SER A 14 5.27 -17.54 -21.62
CA SER A 14 4.47 -18.26 -20.61
C SER A 14 3.54 -17.34 -19.83
N ARG A 15 3.97 -16.11 -19.50
CA ARG A 15 3.17 -15.12 -18.75
C ARG A 15 2.05 -14.55 -19.62
N GLU A 16 2.34 -14.27 -20.88
CA GLU A 16 1.38 -13.76 -21.86
C GLU A 16 0.27 -14.78 -22.11
N ARG A 17 0.62 -16.05 -22.29
CA ARG A 17 -0.36 -17.13 -22.49
C ARG A 17 -1.17 -17.44 -21.24
N ARG A 18 -0.68 -17.10 -20.04
CA ARG A 18 -1.23 -17.38 -18.68
C ARG A 18 -1.42 -18.87 -18.33
N LYS A 19 -1.82 -19.72 -19.28
CA LYS A 19 -2.00 -21.16 -19.14
C LYS A 19 -1.05 -21.87 -20.12
N VAL A 20 -0.08 -22.60 -19.57
CA VAL A 20 0.78 -23.50 -20.33
C VAL A 20 0.38 -24.92 -19.94
N THR A 21 0.24 -25.81 -20.92
CA THR A 21 -0.15 -27.21 -20.70
C THR A 21 0.86 -28.16 -21.29
N TYR A 22 1.16 -29.23 -20.59
CA TYR A 22 2.01 -30.32 -21.08
C TYR A 22 1.29 -31.64 -20.83
N LYS A 23 1.10 -32.43 -21.88
CA LYS A 23 0.37 -33.72 -21.81
C LYS A 23 -1.00 -33.59 -21.12
N GLY A 24 -1.73 -32.50 -21.40
CA GLY A 24 -3.05 -32.23 -20.80
C GLY A 24 -3.02 -31.58 -19.42
N SER A 25 -1.88 -31.56 -18.71
CA SER A 25 -1.75 -30.96 -17.37
C SER A 25 -1.29 -29.51 -17.44
N PRO A 26 -1.91 -28.58 -16.69
CA PRO A 26 -1.42 -27.20 -16.60
C PRO A 26 -0.11 -27.14 -15.83
N ILE A 27 0.88 -26.44 -16.37
CA ILE A 27 2.20 -26.22 -15.77
C ILE A 27 2.45 -24.71 -15.66
N ARG A 28 3.15 -24.31 -14.60
CA ARG A 28 3.60 -22.94 -14.40
C ARG A 28 5.12 -22.85 -14.54
N LEU A 29 5.58 -22.11 -15.54
CA LEU A 29 7.00 -21.80 -15.68
C LEU A 29 7.36 -20.61 -14.78
N SER A 30 8.43 -20.75 -14.01
CA SER A 30 8.99 -19.73 -13.12
C SER A 30 10.50 -19.66 -13.32
N ASN A 31 11.10 -18.51 -13.02
CA ASN A 31 12.55 -18.38 -13.05
C ASN A 31 13.16 -19.18 -11.90
N ASP A 32 14.30 -19.82 -12.14
CA ASP A 32 15.12 -20.43 -11.10
C ASP A 32 15.81 -19.32 -10.28
N PHE A 33 15.53 -19.29 -8.98
CA PHE A 33 16.21 -18.42 -8.03
C PHE A 33 17.02 -19.29 -7.07
N THR A 34 18.22 -18.82 -6.69
CA THR A 34 18.95 -19.41 -5.57
C THR A 34 18.15 -19.27 -4.27
N THR A 35 18.38 -20.15 -3.30
CA THR A 35 17.71 -20.12 -1.98
C THR A 35 17.84 -18.77 -1.28
N GLU A 36 19.04 -18.18 -1.34
CA GLU A 36 19.33 -16.83 -0.82
C GLU A 36 18.47 -15.75 -1.50
N THR A 37 18.41 -15.76 -2.84
CA THR A 37 17.60 -14.81 -3.61
C THR A 37 16.11 -14.97 -3.29
N HIS A 38 15.67 -16.22 -3.12
CA HIS A 38 14.29 -16.54 -2.79
C HIS A 38 13.91 -16.00 -1.41
N GLN A 39 14.80 -16.11 -0.42
CA GLN A 39 14.59 -15.60 0.93
C GLN A 39 14.55 -14.06 0.94
N ALA A 40 15.52 -13.40 0.29
CA ALA A 40 15.53 -11.94 0.18
C ALA A 40 14.24 -11.40 -0.47
N ARG A 41 13.70 -12.07 -1.50
CA ARG A 41 12.41 -11.71 -2.11
C ARG A 41 11.21 -11.88 -1.17
N LYS A 42 11.19 -12.90 -0.32
CA LYS A 42 10.13 -13.04 0.70
C LYS A 42 10.12 -11.85 1.63
N GLU A 43 11.29 -11.41 2.09
CA GLU A 43 11.42 -10.25 2.96
C GLU A 43 10.95 -8.95 2.29
N TRP A 44 11.21 -8.81 0.99
CA TRP A 44 10.67 -7.69 0.21
C TRP A 44 9.15 -7.73 0.05
N THR A 45 8.54 -8.91 0.05
CA THR A 45 7.09 -9.08 -0.18
C THR A 45 6.27 -8.44 0.95
N GLU A 46 6.71 -8.53 2.20
CA GLU A 46 6.07 -7.86 3.34
C GLU A 46 6.13 -6.34 3.20
N ILE A 47 7.30 -5.81 2.87
CA ILE A 47 7.53 -4.37 2.70
C ILE A 47 6.75 -3.83 1.50
N TYR A 48 6.71 -4.60 0.40
CA TYR A 48 5.98 -4.27 -0.81
C TYR A 48 4.51 -3.99 -0.51
N LYS A 49 3.84 -4.85 0.29
CA LYS A 49 2.44 -4.66 0.68
C LYS A 49 2.23 -3.36 1.45
N VAL A 50 3.12 -3.04 2.40
CA VAL A 50 3.07 -1.80 3.19
C VAL A 50 3.32 -0.56 2.32
N MET A 51 4.17 -0.67 1.32
CA MET A 51 4.45 0.45 0.40
C MET A 51 3.35 0.64 -0.64
N GLN A 52 2.70 -0.44 -1.06
CA GLN A 52 1.54 -0.40 -1.94
C GLN A 52 0.35 0.28 -1.25
N SER A 53 0.10 0.01 0.04
CA SER A 53 -0.95 0.71 0.80
C SER A 53 -0.67 2.20 0.99
N LYS A 54 0.60 2.61 0.92
CA LYS A 54 1.04 4.02 0.94
C LYS A 54 1.05 4.70 -0.44
N GLY A 55 0.74 3.99 -1.53
CA GLY A 55 0.71 4.54 -2.88
C GLY A 55 2.08 4.79 -3.52
N LEU A 56 3.16 4.17 -3.02
CA LEU A 56 4.53 4.42 -3.49
C LEU A 56 4.92 3.68 -4.80
N ASN A 57 3.99 2.92 -5.39
CA ASN A 57 4.19 2.11 -6.60
C ASN A 57 5.55 1.38 -6.65
N PRO A 58 5.87 0.54 -5.66
CA PRO A 58 7.15 -0.18 -5.61
C PRO A 58 7.30 -1.17 -6.78
N ARG A 59 8.54 -1.40 -7.21
CA ARG A 59 8.93 -2.39 -8.22
C ARG A 59 10.07 -3.27 -7.68
N ILE A 60 9.91 -4.59 -7.78
CA ILE A 60 10.94 -5.56 -7.41
C ILE A 60 11.76 -5.88 -8.66
N LEU A 61 13.05 -5.57 -8.62
CA LEU A 61 14.01 -5.80 -9.69
C LEU A 61 14.81 -7.09 -9.43
N TYR A 62 15.31 -7.69 -10.51
CA TYR A 62 16.20 -8.85 -10.44
C TYR A 62 17.58 -8.45 -9.89
N PRO A 63 18.24 -9.30 -9.10
CA PRO A 63 17.74 -10.55 -8.51
C PRO A 63 16.85 -10.32 -7.28
N ALA A 64 17.20 -9.41 -6.37
CA ALA A 64 16.43 -9.10 -5.16
C ALA A 64 16.58 -7.63 -4.72
N ARG A 65 16.26 -6.68 -5.61
CA ARG A 65 16.34 -5.24 -5.32
C ARG A 65 14.94 -4.63 -5.28
N LEU A 66 14.66 -3.75 -4.33
CA LEU A 66 13.41 -3.00 -4.27
C LEU A 66 13.64 -1.58 -4.77
N SER A 67 12.82 -1.13 -5.71
CA SER A 67 12.86 0.23 -6.25
C SER A 67 11.52 0.93 -6.07
N PHE A 68 11.54 2.23 -5.77
CA PHE A 68 10.33 3.05 -5.68
C PHE A 68 10.66 4.53 -5.88
N LYS A 69 9.62 5.31 -6.17
CA LYS A 69 9.74 6.76 -6.36
C LYS A 69 9.70 7.48 -5.02
N ILE A 70 10.74 8.27 -4.74
CA ILE A 70 10.82 9.16 -3.57
C ILE A 70 11.07 10.56 -4.13
N GLU A 71 10.18 11.51 -3.84
CA GLU A 71 10.36 12.93 -4.21
C GLU A 71 10.67 13.17 -5.70
N GLY A 72 10.21 12.26 -6.58
CA GLY A 72 10.45 12.32 -8.03
C GLY A 72 11.61 11.46 -8.53
N GLU A 73 12.51 11.03 -7.64
CA GLU A 73 13.65 10.15 -7.97
C GLU A 73 13.32 8.67 -7.77
N ILE A 74 13.80 7.81 -8.67
CA ILE A 74 13.71 6.35 -8.49
C ILE A 74 14.93 5.90 -7.69
N ARG A 75 14.73 5.51 -6.44
CA ARG A 75 15.79 4.92 -5.61
C ARG A 75 15.66 3.41 -5.57
N SER A 76 16.79 2.72 -5.59
CA SER A 76 16.88 1.26 -5.52
C SER A 76 17.63 0.82 -4.28
N PHE A 77 17.13 -0.20 -3.61
CA PHE A 77 17.67 -0.72 -2.36
C PHE A 77 17.92 -2.22 -2.47
N THR A 78 19.11 -2.63 -2.04
CA THR A 78 19.47 -4.04 -1.84
C THR A 78 19.24 -4.45 -0.38
N ASP A 79 19.44 -3.51 0.56
CA ASP A 79 19.31 -3.76 1.99
C ASP A 79 17.90 -3.43 2.51
N LYS A 80 17.32 -4.39 3.22
CA LYS A 80 16.03 -4.24 3.89
C LYS A 80 16.02 -3.11 4.91
N LYS A 81 17.04 -3.05 5.79
CA LYS A 81 17.10 -2.07 6.89
C LYS A 81 17.12 -0.63 6.37
N LYS A 82 17.86 -0.37 5.29
CA LYS A 82 17.94 0.94 4.63
C LYS A 82 16.58 1.34 4.04
N ALA A 83 15.92 0.42 3.33
CA ALA A 83 14.58 0.67 2.80
C ALA A 83 13.57 1.00 3.92
N LYS A 84 13.63 0.28 5.05
CA LYS A 84 12.78 0.56 6.23
C LYS A 84 12.93 1.99 6.74
N GLY A 85 14.15 2.43 7.02
CA GLY A 85 14.39 3.79 7.50
C GLY A 85 13.78 4.86 6.57
N VAL A 86 13.95 4.68 5.26
CA VAL A 86 13.51 5.65 4.25
C VAL A 86 11.98 5.75 4.16
N TYR A 87 11.24 4.64 4.05
CA TYR A 87 9.77 4.71 3.94
C TYR A 87 9.08 5.06 5.28
N HIS A 88 9.74 4.84 6.43
CA HIS A 88 9.24 5.29 7.73
C HIS A 88 9.39 6.82 7.87
N HIS A 89 10.54 7.37 7.46
CA HIS A 89 10.78 8.82 7.42
C HIS A 89 9.81 9.56 6.48
N GLN A 90 9.49 8.97 5.34
CA GLN A 90 8.52 9.55 4.40
C GLN A 90 7.08 9.63 4.99
N ALA A 91 6.72 8.70 5.88
CA ALA A 91 5.43 8.73 6.57
C ALA A 91 5.35 9.78 7.70
N SER A 92 6.47 10.23 8.26
CA SER A 92 6.50 11.40 9.16
C SER A 92 6.39 12.71 8.37
N ASN A 93 7.03 12.81 7.20
CA ASN A 93 7.00 14.05 6.42
C ASN A 93 5.58 14.35 5.87
N THR A 94 4.83 13.31 5.46
CA THR A 94 3.43 13.45 5.00
C THR A 94 2.42 13.74 6.11
N ARG A 95 2.73 13.40 7.38
CA ARG A 95 1.89 13.77 8.53
C ARG A 95 1.95 15.27 8.84
N ASN A 96 3.07 15.92 8.53
CA ASN A 96 3.27 17.35 8.81
C ASN A 96 2.58 18.25 7.78
N ALA A 97 2.17 17.72 6.62
CA ALA A 97 1.44 18.48 5.59
C ALA A 97 -0.09 18.56 5.84
N LYS A 98 -0.64 17.83 6.81
CA LYS A 98 -2.07 17.89 7.20
C LYS A 98 -2.28 18.39 8.63
N GLY A 99 -1.39 19.26 9.10
CA GLY A 99 -1.44 19.92 10.40
C GLY A 99 -1.97 21.34 10.37
N THR A 100 -2.91 21.69 9.47
CA THR A 100 -3.60 22.99 9.52
C THR A 100 -5.11 22.79 9.64
N GLY A 101 -5.62 23.03 10.84
CA GLY A 101 -6.96 23.58 11.05
C GLY A 101 -8.11 22.59 11.15
N VAL A 102 -8.20 21.80 12.23
CA VAL A 102 -9.52 21.34 12.71
C VAL A 102 -9.94 22.21 13.91
N LYS A 103 -10.84 23.14 13.60
CA LYS A 103 -11.66 24.00 14.46
C LYS A 103 -11.87 23.44 15.88
N ARG A 104 -11.31 24.13 16.88
CA ARG A 104 -11.88 24.18 18.25
C ARG A 104 -13.28 24.79 18.15
N ARG A 105 -14.33 23.96 18.15
CA ARG A 105 -15.71 24.44 18.33
C ARG A 105 -16.05 24.47 19.81
N ASN A 106 -16.41 25.67 20.26
CA ASN A 106 -16.63 26.10 21.62
C ASN A 106 -17.86 25.38 22.24
N LYS A 107 -17.66 24.59 23.30
CA LYS A 107 -18.75 23.95 24.09
C LYS A 107 -19.28 24.94 25.13
N LYS A 108 -19.82 26.08 24.69
CA LYS A 108 -20.53 27.07 25.54
C LYS A 108 -21.58 27.81 24.71
N LEU A 109 -22.74 27.16 24.47
CA LEU A 109 -24.09 27.76 24.51
C LEU A 109 -25.13 26.73 24.03
N ARG A 110 -25.71 25.98 24.97
CA ARG A 110 -27.07 25.43 24.83
C ARG A 110 -27.65 25.05 26.19
N LYS A 111 -27.60 26.01 27.13
CA LYS A 111 -28.54 26.07 28.25
C LYS A 111 -29.59 27.11 27.87
N LYS A 112 -30.65 26.67 27.19
CA LYS A 112 -31.96 27.33 27.04
C LYS A 112 -32.78 26.44 26.09
N THR A 113 -34.05 26.24 26.42
CA THR A 113 -35.05 25.33 25.80
C THR A 113 -35.27 23.96 26.49
N ALA A 114 -35.17 23.88 27.82
CA ALA A 114 -35.95 22.89 28.60
C ALA A 114 -37.19 23.52 29.28
N THR A 115 -37.29 24.85 29.31
CA THR A 115 -38.40 25.57 29.95
C THR A 115 -39.47 26.06 28.96
N GLN A 116 -39.21 26.00 27.64
CA GLN A 116 -40.20 26.38 26.61
C GLN A 116 -41.06 25.21 26.12
N LYS A 117 -40.67 23.96 26.40
CA LYS A 117 -41.43 22.76 26.02
C LYS A 117 -42.55 22.38 27.00
N LYS A 118 -42.60 22.98 28.19
CA LYS A 118 -43.72 22.81 29.16
C LYS A 118 -44.90 23.78 28.93
N LYS A 119 -44.76 24.79 28.07
CA LYS A 119 -45.83 25.77 27.80
C LYS A 119 -46.74 25.41 26.61
N TRP A 120 -46.41 24.36 25.85
CA TRP A 120 -47.23 23.86 24.72
C TRP A 120 -48.12 22.66 25.06
N LEU A 121 -48.05 22.14 26.30
CA LEU A 121 -48.83 20.99 26.75
C LEU A 121 -49.95 21.36 27.73
N GLN A 122 -50.27 22.65 27.90
CA GLN A 122 -51.35 23.12 28.77
C GLN A 122 -52.44 23.96 28.06
N THR A 123 -52.38 24.12 26.75
CA THR A 123 -53.44 24.82 25.97
C THR A 123 -54.17 23.89 25.00
N SER A 124 -54.12 22.57 25.24
CA SER A 124 -54.87 21.57 24.47
C SER A 124 -55.94 20.91 25.35
N THR A 125 -56.75 21.74 26.00
CA THR A 125 -57.99 21.34 26.68
C THR A 125 -58.97 22.49 26.57
N PHE A 126 -60.21 22.20 26.14
CA PHE A 126 -61.32 23.10 25.73
C PHE A 126 -61.14 23.73 24.34
N GLN A 127 -61.98 23.49 23.32
CA GLN A 127 -63.33 22.92 23.22
C GLN A 127 -63.40 21.80 22.18
#